data_AF-Q9RN80-F1
#
_entry.id   AF-Q9RN80-F1
#
_cell.length_a   1.000
_cell.length_b   1.000
_cell.length_c   1.000
_cell.angle_alpha   90.00
_cell.angle_beta   90.00
_cell.angle_gamma   90.00
#
_symmetry.space_group_name_H-M   'P 1'
#
loop_
_entity.id
_entity.type
_entity.pdbx_description
1 polymer ?
#
loop_
_entity_poly.entity_id
_entity_poly.type
_entity_poly.pdbx_seq_one_letter_code
_entity_poly.pdbx_strand_id
1 'polypeptide(L)'
;AMPDGLAEHDEDFQNEIAKAALMVIRLQPDDIKDKRELDWSHQGVVAYSKICTHVGCPISLYEQQTHHVLCPCHQSTFDLTDGARVIFGPAGHALPQLRIGVDSEGYLQALGDFEEPVGPAFWERG
;
A
#
# COMPACT_ATOMS: atom_id res chain seq x y z
N ALA A 1 -6.60 6.02 -6.98
CA ALA A 1 -6.49 7.30 -7.70
C ALA A 1 -6.09 6.98 -9.13
N MET A 2 -6.44 7.82 -10.11
CA MET A 2 -5.92 7.62 -11.48
C MET A 2 -4.47 8.11 -11.51
N PRO A 3 -3.49 7.29 -11.91
CA PRO A 3 -2.12 7.75 -12.10
C PRO A 3 -2.05 8.87 -13.13
N ASP A 4 -1.13 9.82 -12.93
CA ASP A 4 -0.92 10.92 -13.86
C ASP A 4 -0.48 10.38 -15.23
N GLY A 5 -1.12 10.89 -16.29
CA GLY A 5 -0.81 10.50 -17.67
C GLY A 5 -1.45 9.20 -18.16
N LEU A 6 -2.20 8.48 -17.30
CA LEU A 6 -2.92 7.27 -17.72
C LEU A 6 -4.27 7.64 -18.37
N ALA A 7 -4.49 7.21 -19.61
CA ALA A 7 -5.74 7.42 -20.34
C ALA A 7 -6.55 6.13 -20.48
N GLU A 8 -7.90 6.24 -20.44
CA GLU A 8 -8.82 5.07 -20.50
C GLU A 8 -8.66 4.20 -21.75
N HIS A 9 -8.06 4.73 -22.82
CA HIS A 9 -7.84 4.05 -24.09
C HIS A 9 -6.44 3.46 -24.25
N ASP A 10 -5.56 3.63 -23.26
CA ASP A 10 -4.24 3.01 -23.27
C ASP A 10 -4.38 1.48 -23.19
N GLU A 11 -3.55 0.75 -23.95
CA GLU A 11 -3.62 -0.72 -24.00
C GLU A 11 -3.46 -1.35 -22.60
N ASP A 12 -2.64 -0.74 -21.75
CA ASP A 12 -2.36 -1.20 -20.38
C ASP A 12 -3.26 -0.57 -19.31
N PHE A 13 -4.26 0.23 -19.68
CA PHE A 13 -5.09 0.99 -18.74
C PHE A 13 -5.63 0.13 -17.58
N GLN A 14 -6.20 -1.04 -17.92
CA GLN A 14 -6.81 -1.93 -16.93
C GLN A 14 -5.79 -2.50 -15.95
N ASN A 15 -4.56 -2.76 -16.42
CA ASN A 15 -3.49 -3.29 -15.58
C ASN A 15 -2.99 -2.22 -14.60
N GLU A 16 -2.78 -1.00 -15.09
CA GLU A 16 -2.24 0.09 -14.27
C GLU A 16 -3.27 0.63 -13.28
N ILE A 17 -4.53 0.81 -13.70
CA ILE A 17 -5.58 1.27 -12.79
C ILE A 17 -5.88 0.22 -11.69
N ALA A 18 -5.75 -1.07 -12.00
CA ALA A 18 -5.94 -2.13 -11.01
C ALA A 18 -4.85 -2.10 -9.93
N LYS A 19 -3.60 -1.79 -10.29
CA LYS A 19 -2.48 -1.67 -9.34
C LYS A 19 -2.51 -0.37 -8.53
N ALA A 20 -3.14 0.69 -9.06
CA ALA A 20 -3.19 2.01 -8.44
C ALA A 20 -4.14 2.13 -7.23
N ALA A 21 -4.78 1.04 -6.81
CA ALA A 21 -5.66 1.04 -5.64
C ALA A 21 -4.84 1.11 -4.33
N LEU A 22 -5.18 2.07 -3.48
CA LEU A 22 -4.49 2.36 -2.22
C LEU A 22 -5.41 2.20 -1.01
N MET A 23 -4.79 1.92 0.13
CA MET A 23 -5.33 2.16 1.46
C MET A 23 -4.62 3.39 2.03
N VAL A 24 -5.38 4.39 2.48
CA VAL A 24 -4.84 5.56 3.19
C VAL A 24 -5.35 5.48 4.62
N ILE A 25 -4.44 5.33 5.57
CA ILE A 25 -4.75 5.04 6.98
C ILE A 25 -3.98 6.01 7.85
N ARG A 26 -4.60 6.48 8.93
CA ARG A 26 -3.93 7.29 9.94
C ARG A 26 -3.61 6.45 11.17
N LEU A 27 -2.33 6.38 11.49
CA LEU A 27 -1.77 5.84 12.72
C LEU A 27 -1.36 6.99 13.63
N GLN A 28 -1.14 6.73 14.92
CA GLN A 28 -0.36 7.69 15.70
C GLN A 28 1.10 7.58 15.25
N PRO A 29 1.83 8.70 15.08
CA PRO A 29 3.23 8.66 14.67
C PRO A 29 4.10 7.79 15.59
N ASP A 30 3.81 7.78 16.88
CA ASP A 30 4.55 7.00 17.89
C ASP A 30 4.28 5.49 17.79
N ASP A 31 3.21 5.07 17.11
CA ASP A 31 2.90 3.67 16.87
C ASP A 31 3.69 3.11 15.68
N ILE A 32 4.25 3.96 14.80
CA ILE A 32 4.99 3.53 13.61
C ILE A 32 6.42 3.12 14.01
N LYS A 33 6.71 1.83 13.90
CA LYS A 33 7.98 1.21 14.30
C LYS A 33 9.03 1.29 13.19
N ASP A 34 8.61 1.18 11.94
CA ASP A 34 9.52 1.24 10.79
C ASP A 34 9.88 2.69 10.45
N LYS A 35 11.18 2.96 10.32
CA LYS A 35 11.67 4.33 10.10
C LYS A 35 11.37 4.83 8.69
N ARG A 36 11.51 3.96 7.68
CA ARG A 36 11.19 4.31 6.30
C ARG A 36 9.71 4.64 6.20
N GLU A 37 8.87 3.85 6.86
CA GLU A 37 7.44 4.07 6.94
C GLU A 37 7.09 5.43 7.53
N LEU A 38 7.68 5.77 8.67
CA LEU A 38 7.45 7.06 9.31
C LEU A 38 7.91 8.21 8.40
N ASP A 39 9.08 8.10 7.79
CA ASP A 39 9.66 9.13 6.91
C ASP A 39 8.85 9.33 5.62
N TRP A 40 8.13 8.30 5.17
CA TRP A 40 7.26 8.34 3.98
C TRP A 40 5.81 8.70 4.29
N SER A 41 5.45 8.74 5.58
CA SER A 41 4.15 9.16 6.07
C SER A 41 4.04 10.68 6.15
N HIS A 42 2.81 11.18 6.30
CA HIS A 42 2.57 12.58 6.67
C HIS A 42 1.76 12.63 7.97
N GLN A 43 2.39 13.03 9.07
CA GLN A 43 1.74 13.13 10.40
C GLN A 43 0.97 11.85 10.81
N GLY A 44 1.58 10.69 10.55
CA GLY A 44 1.00 9.38 10.80
C GLY A 44 0.02 8.89 9.74
N VAL A 45 -0.24 9.67 8.68
CA VAL A 45 -0.96 9.18 7.50
C VAL A 45 -0.01 8.36 6.64
N VAL A 46 -0.31 7.08 6.48
CA VAL A 46 0.41 6.14 5.63
C VAL A 46 -0.47 5.76 4.43
N ALA A 47 0.17 5.50 3.29
CA ALA A 47 -0.48 5.02 2.08
C ALA A 47 0.18 3.71 1.64
N TYR A 48 -0.59 2.63 1.59
CA TYR A 48 -0.12 1.31 1.15
C TYR A 48 -0.91 0.83 -0.06
N SER A 49 -0.29 0.00 -0.89
CA SER A 49 -1.03 -0.72 -1.92
C SER A 49 -2.17 -1.54 -1.29
N LYS A 50 -3.35 -1.48 -1.90
CA LYS A 50 -4.50 -2.32 -1.53
C LYS A 50 -4.35 -3.74 -2.08
N ILE A 51 -3.41 -3.98 -2.98
CA ILE A 51 -3.31 -5.23 -3.74
C ILE A 51 -2.47 -6.23 -2.97
N CYS A 52 -3.13 -7.30 -2.51
CA CYS A 52 -2.47 -8.36 -1.74
C CYS A 52 -1.33 -9.00 -2.53
N THR A 53 -0.19 -9.15 -1.85
CA THR A 53 1.07 -9.67 -2.40
C THR A 53 1.10 -11.19 -2.60
N HIS A 54 0.01 -11.87 -2.24
CA HIS A 54 -0.17 -13.29 -2.56
C HIS A 54 -0.62 -13.47 -4.01
N VAL A 55 -1.90 -13.23 -4.29
CA VAL A 55 -2.52 -13.45 -5.62
C VAL A 55 -3.39 -12.26 -6.08
N GLY A 56 -3.13 -11.05 -5.56
CA GLY A 56 -3.66 -9.81 -6.12
C GLY A 56 -5.07 -9.41 -5.66
N CYS A 57 -5.66 -10.13 -4.71
CA CYS A 57 -6.96 -9.71 -4.15
C CYS A 57 -6.87 -8.31 -3.50
N PRO A 58 -7.90 -7.46 -3.65
CA PRO A 58 -7.96 -6.21 -2.93
C PRO A 58 -8.21 -6.47 -1.44
N ILE A 59 -7.30 -5.98 -0.61
CA ILE A 59 -7.43 -5.99 0.85
C ILE A 59 -8.56 -5.04 1.24
N SER A 60 -9.46 -5.49 2.12
CA SER A 60 -10.67 -4.72 2.45
C SER A 60 -11.01 -4.71 3.94
N LEU A 61 -10.27 -5.44 4.76
CA LEU A 61 -10.54 -5.57 6.20
C LEU A 61 -9.39 -4.91 6.98
N TYR A 62 -9.75 -4.04 7.92
CA TYR A 62 -8.82 -3.32 8.78
C TYR A 62 -9.25 -3.46 10.24
N GLU A 63 -8.34 -3.92 11.09
CA GLU A 63 -8.53 -4.03 12.53
C GLU A 63 -7.94 -2.80 13.22
N GLN A 64 -8.81 -1.90 13.69
CA GLN A 64 -8.41 -0.59 14.20
C GLN A 64 -7.53 -0.63 15.44
N GLN A 65 -7.66 -1.67 16.28
CA GLN A 65 -6.94 -1.75 17.56
C GLN A 65 -5.49 -2.19 17.40
N THR A 66 -5.22 -3.04 16.42
CA THR A 66 -3.89 -3.63 16.16
C THR A 66 -3.23 -3.00 14.94
N HIS A 67 -3.98 -2.23 14.16
CA HIS A 67 -3.60 -1.70 12.86
C HIS A 67 -3.26 -2.78 11.82
N HIS A 68 -3.77 -3.98 12.01
CA HIS A 68 -3.62 -5.04 11.03
C HIS A 68 -4.60 -4.87 9.87
N VAL A 69 -4.16 -5.21 8.67
CA VAL A 69 -5.06 -5.39 7.52
C VAL A 69 -5.10 -6.84 7.10
N LEU A 70 -6.28 -7.31 6.71
CA LEU A 70 -6.53 -8.70 6.36
C LEU A 70 -7.04 -8.80 4.92
N CYS A 71 -6.37 -9.64 4.13
CA CYS A 71 -6.85 -10.03 2.82
C CYS A 71 -7.98 -11.07 2.98
N PRO A 72 -9.21 -10.80 2.53
CA PRO A 72 -10.34 -11.70 2.75
C PRO A 72 -10.24 -13.02 1.96
N CYS A 73 -9.40 -13.08 0.93
CA CYS A 73 -9.30 -14.25 0.07
C CYS A 73 -8.63 -15.45 0.77
N HIS A 74 -7.47 -15.21 1.40
CA HIS A 74 -6.64 -16.26 2.00
C HIS A 74 -6.08 -15.86 3.36
N GLN A 75 -6.65 -14.81 3.97
CA GLN A 75 -6.36 -14.36 5.32
C GLN A 75 -4.92 -13.91 5.54
N SER A 76 -4.18 -13.54 4.49
CA SER A 76 -2.89 -12.85 4.68
C SER A 76 -3.10 -11.60 5.52
N THR A 77 -2.35 -11.48 6.60
CA THR A 77 -2.43 -10.36 7.55
C THR A 77 -1.13 -9.59 7.52
N PHE A 78 -1.24 -8.27 7.47
CA PHE A 78 -0.11 -7.34 7.40
C PHE A 78 -0.17 -6.37 8.58
N ASP A 79 0.96 -6.15 9.25
CA ASP A 79 1.10 -5.19 10.35
C ASP A 79 1.48 -3.82 9.79
N LEU A 80 0.51 -2.89 9.74
CA LEU A 80 0.75 -1.54 9.24
C LEU A 80 1.53 -0.66 10.21
N THR A 81 1.88 -1.12 11.41
CA THR A 81 2.79 -0.37 12.30
C THR A 81 4.25 -0.68 12.03
N ASP A 82 4.52 -1.68 11.19
CA ASP A 82 5.85 -2.27 10.99
C ASP A 82 6.07 -2.54 9.49
N GLY A 83 5.94 -1.49 8.66
CA GLY A 83 6.24 -1.53 7.23
C GLY A 83 5.33 -2.47 6.44
N ALA A 84 4.09 -2.67 6.88
CA ALA A 84 3.15 -3.66 6.33
C ALA A 84 3.74 -5.08 6.24
N ARG A 85 4.59 -5.47 7.20
CA ARG A 85 5.17 -6.81 7.27
C ARG A 85 4.09 -7.88 7.34
N VAL A 86 4.28 -8.98 6.61
CA VAL A 86 3.40 -10.15 6.70
C VAL A 86 3.56 -10.80 8.07
N ILE A 87 2.46 -10.94 8.80
CA ILE A 87 2.44 -11.60 10.11
C ILE A 87 1.65 -12.92 10.11
N PHE A 88 0.83 -13.15 9.08
CA PHE A 88 0.08 -14.39 8.92
C PHE A 88 -0.32 -14.63 7.45
N GLY A 89 -0.61 -15.88 7.11
CA GLY A 89 -1.12 -16.30 5.81
C GLY A 89 -0.07 -16.41 4.70
N PRO A 90 -0.49 -16.66 3.44
CA PRO A 90 0.41 -17.08 2.35
C PRO A 90 1.10 -15.94 1.58
N ALA A 91 1.01 -14.68 2.05
CA ALA A 91 1.65 -13.56 1.36
C ALA A 91 3.18 -13.67 1.47
N GLY A 92 3.89 -13.49 0.36
CA GLY A 92 5.34 -13.71 0.31
C GLY A 92 6.19 -12.50 0.76
N HIS A 93 5.60 -11.30 0.81
CA HIS A 93 6.30 -10.06 1.15
C HIS A 93 5.33 -8.96 1.60
N ALA A 94 5.89 -7.90 2.19
CA ALA A 94 5.16 -6.73 2.67
C ALA A 94 4.43 -5.99 1.53
N LEU A 95 3.40 -5.22 1.91
CA LEU A 95 2.72 -4.33 0.97
C LEU A 95 3.64 -3.14 0.64
N PRO A 96 3.79 -2.77 -0.65
CA PRO A 96 4.50 -1.55 -1.00
C PRO A 96 3.81 -0.32 -0.38
N GLN A 97 4.60 0.55 0.24
CA GLN A 97 4.16 1.85 0.70
C GLN A 97 4.35 2.89 -0.41
N LEU A 98 3.38 3.78 -0.58
CA LEU A 98 3.51 4.95 -1.44
C LEU A 98 4.02 6.11 -0.60
N ARG A 99 5.09 6.75 -1.05
CA ARG A 99 5.60 7.96 -0.40
C ARG A 99 4.65 9.13 -0.67
N ILE A 100 4.17 9.77 0.40
CA ILE A 100 3.20 10.86 0.30
C ILE A 100 3.68 12.14 0.97
N GLY A 101 3.04 13.24 0.60
CA GLY A 101 3.20 14.55 1.22
C GLY A 101 1.90 15.34 1.15
N VAL A 102 1.98 16.62 1.47
CA VAL A 102 0.88 17.57 1.33
C VAL A 102 1.31 18.71 0.43
N ASP A 103 0.47 19.08 -0.53
CA ASP A 103 0.71 20.18 -1.45
C ASP A 103 0.49 21.56 -0.79
N SER A 104 0.67 22.64 -1.55
CA SER A 104 0.47 24.01 -1.03
C SER A 104 -0.97 24.34 -0.66
N GLU A 105 -1.94 23.56 -1.14
CA GLU A 105 -3.37 23.74 -0.90
C GLU A 105 -3.88 22.88 0.27
N GLY A 106 -3.05 21.96 0.77
CA GLY A 106 -3.38 21.08 1.89
C GLY A 106 -3.88 19.69 1.47
N TYR A 107 -3.79 19.32 0.20
CA TYR A 107 -4.19 17.99 -0.28
C TYR A 107 -3.05 16.99 -0.20
N LEU A 108 -3.38 15.73 0.07
CA LEU A 108 -2.41 14.64 -0.02
C LEU A 108 -1.96 14.46 -1.48
N GLN A 109 -0.65 14.43 -1.70
CA GLN A 109 -0.04 14.12 -2.99
C GLN A 109 0.94 12.96 -2.86
N ALA A 110 1.03 12.13 -3.90
CA ALA A 110 2.14 11.19 -4.04
C ALA A 110 3.41 11.98 -4.37
N LEU A 111 4.56 11.56 -3.82
CA LEU A 111 5.86 12.17 -4.12
C LEU A 111 6.67 11.40 -5.17
N GLY A 112 6.11 10.31 -5.68
CA GLY A 112 6.70 9.40 -6.64
C GLY A 112 5.84 8.14 -6.79
N ASP A 113 6.31 7.21 -7.59
CA ASP A 113 5.71 5.89 -7.72
C ASP A 113 6.16 4.96 -6.57
N PHE A 114 5.63 3.74 -6.52
CA PHE A 114 6.13 2.71 -5.61
C PHE A 114 7.58 2.33 -5.94
N GLU A 115 8.43 2.23 -4.92
CA GLU A 115 9.80 1.70 -5.08
C GLU A 115 9.82 0.17 -5.27
N GLU A 116 8.71 -0.52 -4.94
CA GLU A 116 8.58 -1.97 -5.03
C GLU A 116 7.39 -2.35 -5.91
N PRO A 117 7.48 -3.44 -6.71
CA PRO A 117 6.36 -3.85 -7.56
C PRO A 117 5.10 -4.17 -6.75
N VAL A 118 3.97 -3.63 -7.23
CA VAL A 118 2.64 -3.86 -6.66
C VAL A 118 2.11 -5.25 -6.97
N GLY A 119 1.51 -5.90 -5.97
CA GLY A 119 0.79 -7.16 -6.13
C GLY A 119 1.67 -8.40 -5.99
N PRO A 120 1.27 -9.54 -6.60
CA PRO A 120 1.95 -10.83 -6.47
C PRO A 120 3.43 -10.82 -6.83
N ALA A 121 4.18 -11.78 -6.28
CA ALA A 121 5.54 -12.04 -6.70
C ALA A 121 5.61 -12.60 -8.13
N PHE A 122 6.72 -12.30 -8.79
CA PHE A 122 7.09 -12.83 -10.10
C PHE A 122 8.57 -13.25 -10.09
N TRP A 123 8.99 -13.91 -11.16
CA TRP A 123 10.23 -14.67 -11.28
C TRP A 123 11.48 -13.76 -11.30
N GLU A 124 11.36 -12.53 -11.79
CA GLU A 124 12.42 -11.49 -11.76
C GLU A 124 12.26 -10.45 -10.64
N ARG A 125 11.43 -10.71 -9.61
CA ARG A 125 11.25 -9.77 -8.49
C ARG A 125 12.50 -9.62 -7.60
N GLY A 126 13.42 -10.60 -7.67
CA GLY A 126 14.64 -10.68 -6.85
C GLY A 126 15.80 -9.87 -7.38
#